data_AF-A0A2H6FU61-F1
#
_entry.id   AF-A0A2H6FU61-F1
#
_cell.length_a   1.000
_cell.length_b   1.000
_cell.length_c   1.000
_cell.angle_alpha   90.00
_cell.angle_beta   90.00
_cell.angle_gamma   90.00
#
_symmetry.space_group_name_H-M   'P 1'
#
loop_
_entity.id
_entity.type
_entity.pdbx_description
1 polymer ?
#
loop_
_entity_poly.entity_id
_entity_poly.type
_entity_poly.pdbx_seq_one_letter_code
_entity_poly.pdbx_strand_id
1 'polypeptide(L)'
;MRKRPLQCPFCENLLRAPVDIDTGSLEITGGICKCSAVYVMDRTGHNLGQALMDALYFVCKEDYDRALSLMPEDYDTETYDYNPASHSASVCEERARRKCPKIIFMKLKETKTD
;
A
#
# COMPACT_ATOMS: atom_id res chain seq x y z
N MET A 1 19.99 1.76 10.27
CA MET A 1 18.57 1.73 9.87
C MET A 1 17.68 2.04 11.06
N ARG A 2 16.93 3.15 11.04
CA ARG A 2 15.88 3.38 12.04
C ARG A 2 14.67 2.53 11.64
N LYS A 3 14.51 1.35 12.26
CA LYS A 3 13.28 0.56 12.16
C LYS A 3 12.16 1.36 12.80
N ARG A 4 11.09 1.63 12.06
CA ARG A 4 9.90 2.31 12.60
C ARG A 4 8.73 1.32 12.60
N PRO A 5 7.80 1.41 13.56
CA PRO A 5 6.58 0.62 13.52
C PRO A 5 5.84 0.92 12.20
N LEU A 6 4.99 -0.02 11.75
CA LEU A 6 4.18 0.23 10.57
C LEU A 6 3.23 1.40 10.83
N GLN A 7 3.47 2.52 10.14
CA GLN A 7 2.72 3.75 10.29
C GLN A 7 2.19 4.20 8.93
N CYS A 8 0.99 4.77 8.92
CA CYS A 8 0.43 5.38 7.72
C CYS A 8 1.23 6.65 7.37
N PRO A 9 1.76 6.77 6.15
CA PRO A 9 2.54 7.96 5.76
C PRO A 9 1.69 9.22 5.64
N PHE A 10 0.36 9.08 5.49
CA PHE A 10 -0.55 10.21 5.27
C PHE A 10 -1.17 10.78 6.55
N CYS A 11 -1.18 10.01 7.64
CA CYS A 11 -1.83 10.43 8.89
C CYS A 11 -1.14 9.93 10.17
N GLU A 12 0.03 9.29 10.02
CA GLU A 12 0.93 8.84 11.08
C GLU A 12 0.39 7.79 12.06
N ASN A 13 -0.85 7.32 11.86
CA ASN A 13 -1.44 6.28 12.68
C ASN A 13 -0.67 4.97 12.59
N LEU A 14 -0.52 4.31 13.73
CA LEU A 14 -0.04 2.93 13.80
C LEU A 14 -1.04 2.00 13.10
N LEU A 15 -0.51 1.12 12.29
CA LEU A 15 -1.29 0.18 11.50
C LEU A 15 -1.14 -1.23 12.06
N ARG A 16 -2.13 -2.08 11.76
CA ARG A 16 -2.04 -3.52 12.04
C ARG A 16 -1.14 -4.19 11.00
N ALA A 17 -0.69 -5.39 11.31
CA ALA A 17 -0.03 -6.24 10.33
C ALA A 17 -0.94 -6.45 9.10
N PRO A 18 -0.38 -6.44 7.88
CA PRO A 18 -1.11 -6.84 6.68
C PRO A 18 -1.70 -8.23 6.86
N VAL A 19 -2.96 -8.40 6.47
CA VAL A 19 -3.69 -9.67 6.51
C VAL A 19 -4.14 -10.04 5.11
N ASP A 20 -4.41 -11.33 4.90
CA ASP A 20 -4.98 -11.77 3.64
C ASP A 20 -6.44 -11.34 3.55
N ILE A 21 -6.77 -10.69 2.44
CA ILE A 21 -8.10 -10.18 2.10
C ILE A 21 -8.44 -10.79 0.74
N ASP A 22 -9.52 -11.55 0.72
CA ASP A 22 -10.09 -12.15 -0.48
C ASP A 22 -11.57 -11.74 -0.55
N THR A 23 -11.91 -11.01 -1.61
CA THR A 23 -13.29 -10.57 -1.90
C THR A 23 -13.91 -11.34 -3.06
N GLY A 24 -13.22 -12.34 -3.60
CA GLY A 24 -13.56 -13.06 -4.82
C GLY A 24 -13.15 -12.33 -6.10
N SER A 25 -13.11 -11.00 -6.09
CA SER A 25 -12.63 -10.17 -7.21
C SER A 25 -11.18 -9.71 -7.04
N LEU A 26 -10.72 -9.66 -5.78
CA LEU A 26 -9.40 -9.19 -5.39
C LEU A 26 -8.83 -10.09 -4.29
N GLU A 27 -7.60 -10.56 -4.49
CA GLU A 27 -6.83 -11.31 -3.51
C GLU A 27 -5.53 -10.55 -3.19
N ILE A 28 -5.45 -9.98 -1.99
CA ILE A 28 -4.31 -9.17 -1.56
C ILE A 28 -3.88 -9.51 -0.13
N THR A 29 -2.64 -9.17 0.22
CA THR A 29 -2.23 -9.06 1.61
C THR A 29 -2.12 -7.58 1.97
N GLY A 30 -2.98 -7.06 2.85
CA GLY A 30 -3.05 -5.62 3.06
C GLY A 30 -3.95 -5.19 4.21
N GLY A 31 -4.44 -3.95 4.11
CA GLY A 31 -5.43 -3.41 5.03
C GLY A 31 -5.78 -1.96 4.76
N ILE A 32 -6.67 -1.43 5.59
CA ILE A 32 -7.22 -0.07 5.46
C ILE A 32 -6.85 0.74 6.71
N CYS A 33 -6.39 1.97 6.51
CA CYS A 33 -6.16 2.94 7.56
C CYS A 33 -7.44 3.74 7.85
N LYS A 34 -7.58 4.25 9.07
CA LYS A 34 -8.70 5.11 9.48
C LYS A 34 -8.80 6.44 8.70
N CYS A 35 -7.75 6.85 7.99
CA CYS A 35 -7.75 8.05 7.13
C CYS A 35 -8.16 7.76 5.69
N SER A 36 -8.74 6.58 5.44
CA SER A 36 -9.16 6.06 4.13
C SER A 36 -8.03 5.69 3.17
N ALA A 37 -6.77 5.76 3.61
CA ALA A 37 -5.67 5.17 2.86
C ALA A 37 -5.71 3.64 2.95
N VAL A 38 -5.32 2.98 1.87
CA VAL A 38 -5.10 1.53 1.84
C VAL A 38 -3.62 1.21 1.81
N TYR A 39 -3.26 0.01 2.23
CA TYR A 39 -1.92 -0.52 2.07
C TYR A 39 -1.94 -1.96 1.58
N VAL A 40 -1.08 -2.26 0.62
CA VAL A 40 -0.95 -3.58 -0.02
C VAL A 40 0.50 -4.04 0.03
N MET A 41 0.71 -5.29 0.41
CA MET A 41 2.02 -5.89 0.58
C MET A 41 2.34 -6.83 -0.59
N ASP A 42 3.43 -6.54 -1.30
CA ASP A 42 4.06 -7.51 -2.17
C ASP A 42 4.98 -8.43 -1.34
N ARG A 43 4.51 -9.66 -1.12
CA ARG A 43 5.24 -10.72 -0.41
C ARG A 43 6.57 -11.07 -1.07
N THR A 44 6.64 -10.96 -2.40
CA THR A 44 7.82 -11.33 -3.20
C THR A 44 8.85 -10.22 -3.25
N GLY A 45 8.40 -8.97 -3.16
CA GLY A 45 9.20 -7.77 -3.39
C GLY A 45 9.61 -7.57 -4.86
N HIS A 46 9.04 -8.35 -5.79
CA HIS A 46 9.37 -8.36 -7.22
C HIS A 46 8.20 -7.89 -8.10
N ASN A 47 6.98 -7.86 -7.56
CA ASN A 47 5.74 -7.60 -8.29
C ASN A 47 5.10 -6.28 -7.85
N LEU A 48 5.93 -5.24 -7.67
CA LEU A 48 5.47 -3.90 -7.28
C LEU A 48 4.40 -3.34 -8.24
N GLY A 49 4.50 -3.64 -9.54
CA GLY A 49 3.50 -3.23 -10.52
C GLY A 49 2.13 -3.86 -10.26
N GLN A 50 2.08 -5.16 -9.96
CA GLN A 50 0.83 -5.84 -9.60
C GLN A 50 0.28 -5.30 -8.29
N ALA A 51 1.12 -5.18 -7.26
CA ALA A 51 0.70 -4.65 -5.97
C ALA A 51 0.18 -3.20 -6.05
N LEU A 52 0.70 -2.39 -6.98
CA LEU A 52 0.19 -1.05 -7.25
C LEU A 52 -1.21 -1.10 -7.88
N MET A 53 -1.41 -1.96 -8.88
CA MET A 53 -2.73 -2.16 -9.51
C MET A 53 -3.76 -2.68 -8.51
N ASP A 54 -3.35 -3.64 -7.68
CA ASP A 54 -4.18 -4.18 -6.60
C ASP A 54 -4.55 -3.08 -5.59
N ALA A 55 -3.61 -2.19 -5.25
CA ALA A 55 -3.88 -1.03 -4.39
C ALA A 55 -4.85 -0.03 -5.02
N LEU A 56 -4.74 0.23 -6.33
CA LEU A 56 -5.69 1.08 -7.08
C LEU A 56 -7.10 0.48 -7.03
N TYR A 57 -7.20 -0.81 -7.34
CA TYR A 57 -8.48 -1.50 -7.31
C TYR A 57 -9.08 -1.51 -5.90
N PHE A 58 -8.25 -1.74 -4.89
CA PHE A 58 -8.68 -1.76 -3.49
C PHE A 58 -9.11 -0.38 -2.96
N VAL A 59 -8.38 0.69 -3.26
CA VAL A 59 -8.75 2.05 -2.83
C VAL A 59 -10.03 2.53 -3.52
N CYS A 60 -10.29 2.04 -4.74
CA CYS A 60 -11.52 2.24 -5.48
C CYS A 60 -12.67 1.32 -5.04
N LYS A 61 -12.49 0.50 -4.01
CA LYS A 61 -13.50 -0.45 -3.51
C LYS A 61 -13.97 -1.43 -4.59
N GLU A 62 -13.03 -1.98 -5.33
CA GLU A 62 -13.28 -2.98 -6.38
C GLU A 62 -14.05 -2.41 -7.60
N ASP A 63 -14.08 -1.08 -7.76
CA ASP A 63 -14.55 -0.41 -8.97
C ASP A 63 -13.44 -0.36 -10.02
N TYR A 64 -13.53 -1.27 -11.01
CA TYR A 64 -12.49 -1.48 -12.02
C TYR A 64 -12.40 -0.30 -12.97
N ASP A 65 -13.54 0.21 -13.42
CA ASP A 65 -13.62 1.31 -14.37
C ASP A 65 -13.03 2.58 -13.74
N ARG A 66 -13.36 2.85 -12.47
CA ARG A 66 -12.78 3.96 -11.75
C ARG A 66 -11.27 3.79 -11.58
N ALA A 67 -10.80 2.61 -11.16
CA ALA A 67 -9.38 2.36 -10.94
C ALA A 67 -8.54 2.61 -12.21
N LEU A 68 -9.06 2.23 -13.39
CA LEU A 68 -8.41 2.47 -14.68
C LEU A 68 -8.49 3.92 -15.17
N SER A 69 -9.48 4.68 -14.69
CA SER A 69 -9.63 6.10 -15.05
C SER A 69 -8.72 7.05 -14.25
N LEU A 70 -8.18 6.58 -13.12
CA LEU A 70 -7.34 7.40 -12.25
C LEU A 70 -5.99 7.69 -12.88
N MET A 71 -5.60 8.95 -12.80
CA MET A 71 -4.28 9.42 -13.20
C MET A 71 -3.39 9.59 -11.97
N PRO A 72 -2.05 9.60 -12.10
CA PRO A 72 -1.12 9.78 -10.98
C PRO A 72 -1.36 11.05 -10.14
N GLU A 73 -1.98 12.08 -10.73
CA GLU A 73 -2.39 13.29 -10.05
C GLU A 73 -3.57 13.08 -9.08
N ASP A 74 -4.41 12.06 -9.27
CA ASP A 74 -5.64 11.81 -8.50
C ASP A 74 -5.39 11.06 -7.18
N TYR A 75 -4.17 10.59 -6.95
CA TYR A 75 -3.83 9.84 -5.75
C TYR A 75 -2.42 10.17 -5.25
N ASP A 76 -2.16 9.82 -4.00
CA ASP A 76 -0.85 9.81 -3.39
C ASP A 76 -0.42 8.37 -3.13
N THR A 77 0.85 8.06 -3.43
CA THR A 77 1.45 6.73 -3.19
C THR A 77 2.80 6.83 -2.52
N GLU A 78 3.05 5.93 -1.57
CA GLU A 78 4.33 5.79 -0.87
C GLU A 78 4.70 4.31 -0.77
N THR A 79 5.99 3.96 -0.87
CA THR A 79 6.45 2.56 -0.82
C THR A 79 7.55 2.37 0.21
N TYR A 80 7.45 1.33 1.02
CA TYR A 80 8.45 0.99 2.04
C TYR A 80 8.84 -0.48 2.00
N ASP A 81 10.02 -0.79 2.52
CA ASP A 81 10.39 -2.15 2.89
C ASP A 81 9.64 -2.55 4.16
N TYR A 82 9.00 -3.71 4.14
CA TYR A 82 8.31 -4.27 5.28
C TYR A 82 9.04 -5.50 5.82
N ASN A 83 9.24 -5.55 7.13
CA ASN A 83 9.77 -6.72 7.82
C ASN A 83 8.64 -7.41 8.62
N PRO A 84 8.15 -8.57 8.16
CA PRO A 84 7.09 -9.32 8.84
C PRO A 84 7.48 -9.78 10.25
N ALA A 85 8.75 -10.13 10.49
CA ALA A 85 9.20 -10.69 11.76
C ALA A 85 9.21 -9.64 12.89
N SER A 86 9.41 -8.36 12.56
CA SER A 86 9.44 -7.26 13.54
C SER A 86 8.31 -6.24 13.37
N HIS A 87 7.36 -6.50 12.46
CA HIS A 87 6.25 -5.60 12.13
C HIS A 87 6.70 -4.13 11.96
N SER A 88 7.77 -3.94 11.18
CA SER A 88 8.42 -2.63 11.03
C SER A 88 8.59 -2.28 9.56
N ALA A 89 8.43 -0.99 9.24
CA ALA A 89 8.68 -0.43 7.92
C ALA A 89 9.98 0.40 7.90
N SER A 90 10.66 0.41 6.75
CA SER A 90 11.82 1.26 6.51
C SER A 90 11.86 1.75 5.07
N VAL A 91 12.44 2.93 4.85
CA VAL A 91 12.76 3.40 3.49
C VAL A 91 13.85 2.48 2.92
N CYS A 92 13.64 1.99 1.71
CA CYS A 92 14.62 1.18 1.00
C CYS A 92 15.82 2.06 0.62
N GLU A 93 17.00 1.79 1.18
CA GLU A 93 18.25 2.31 0.62
C GLU A 93 18.71 1.37 -0.50
N GLU A 94 18.93 1.88 -1.71
CA GLU A 94 19.29 1.15 -2.94
C GLU A 94 20.45 0.13 -2.80
N ARG A 95 21.21 0.20 -1.69
CA ARG A 95 22.39 -0.64 -1.42
C ARG A 95 22.05 -2.01 -0.80
N ALA A 96 20.85 -2.20 -0.26
CA ALA A 96 20.48 -3.46 0.37
C ALA A 96 19.91 -4.44 -0.67
N ARG A 97 20.76 -5.30 -1.25
CA ARG A 97 20.39 -6.46 -2.09
C ARG A 97 19.50 -7.53 -1.40
N ARG A 98 18.87 -7.21 -0.27
CA ARG A 98 18.03 -8.17 0.48
C ARG A 98 16.61 -8.11 -0.05
N LYS A 99 16.11 -9.28 -0.47
CA LYS A 99 14.72 -9.54 -0.81
C LYS A 99 13.86 -9.27 0.43
N CYS A 100 13.29 -8.09 0.49
CA CYS A 100 12.35 -7.70 1.54
C CYS A 100 10.98 -7.52 0.90
N PRO A 101 9.90 -8.05 1.52
CA PRO A 101 8.55 -7.68 1.15
C PRO A 101 8.40 -6.17 1.09
N LYS A 102 7.64 -5.69 0.12
CA LYS A 102 7.37 -4.26 -0.07
C LYS A 102 5.94 -3.98 0.35
N ILE A 103 5.70 -2.81 0.92
CA ILE A 103 4.34 -2.34 1.22
C ILE A 103 4.12 -1.01 0.52
N ILE A 104 3.04 -0.96 -0.26
CA ILE A 104 2.58 0.20 -1.01
C ILE A 104 1.42 0.80 -0.23
N PHE A 105 1.50 2.08 0.04
CA PHE A 105 0.43 2.90 0.59
C PHE A 105 -0.21 3.71 -0.52
N MET A 106 -1.53 3.81 -0.50
CA MET A 106 -2.28 4.59 -1.48
C MET A 106 -3.42 5.35 -0.82
N LYS A 107 -3.62 6.59 -1.24
CA LYS A 107 -4.74 7.42 -0.83
C LYS A 107 -5.25 8.25 -2.00
N LEU A 108 -6.55 8.21 -2.26
CA LEU A 108 -7.19 9.09 -3.24
C LEU A 108 -7.16 10.53 -2.74
N LYS A 109 -6.87 11.47 -3.63
CA LYS A 109 -7.08 12.89 -3.38
C LYS A 109 -8.57 13.18 -3.55
N GLU A 110 -9.14 13.96 -2.65
CA GLU A 110 -10.50 14.43 -2.83
C GLU A 110 -10.53 15.35 -4.05
N THR A 111 -11.13 14.90 -5.15
CA THR A 111 -11.48 15.80 -6.23
C THR A 111 -12.55 16.74 -5.69
N LYS A 112 -12.21 18.02 -5.55
CA LYS A 112 -13.21 19.07 -5.33
C LYS A 112 -14.16 19.01 -6.52
N THR A 113 -15.32 18.38 -6.32
CA THR A 113 -16.47 18.61 -7.20
C THR A 113 -16.97 20.00 -6.84
N ASP A 114 -16.69 20.97 -7.71
CA ASP A 114 -17.30 22.31 -7.71
C ASP A 114 -18.83 22.19 -7.85
#